data_AF-A0A955YG29-F1
#
_entry.id   AF-A0A955YG29-F1
#
_cell.length_a   1.000
_cell.length_b   1.000
_cell.length_c   1.000
_cell.angle_alpha   90.00
_cell.angle_beta   90.00
_cell.angle_gamma   90.00
#
_symmetry.space_group_name_H-M   'P 1'
#
loop_
_entity.id
_entity.type
_entity.pdbx_description
1 polymer ?
#
loop_
_entity_poly.entity_id
_entity_poly.type
_entity_poly.pdbx_seq_one_letter_code
_entity_poly.pdbx_strand_id
1 'polypeptide(L)'
;MDIDTDALAADLARTLRGVAVDALPEAIERRLTGVPLNLLQVEMVKGQVHDDLFAFGPFTPVLADPMCTRIQVRGLHIHVERRGRWSETNLRFWTDAHRTEHLGRLRVEGHTVVEVDGVIEVSRASEL
;
A
#
# COMPACT_ATOMS: atom_id res chain seq x y z
N MET A 1 -28.38 -8.61 4.52
CA MET A 1 -27.93 -8.32 3.15
C MET A 1 -26.42 -8.28 3.24
N ASP A 2 -25.76 -9.38 2.86
CA ASP A 2 -24.30 -9.38 2.77
C ASP A 2 -23.92 -8.51 1.58
N ILE A 3 -23.18 -7.43 1.86
CA ILE A 3 -22.59 -6.62 0.82
C ILE A 3 -21.29 -7.30 0.42
N ASP A 4 -21.19 -7.65 -0.86
CA ASP A 4 -19.97 -8.15 -1.47
C ASP A 4 -18.94 -7.01 -1.57
N THR A 5 -17.98 -7.01 -0.63
CA THR A 5 -16.92 -6.01 -0.52
C THR A 5 -15.96 -6.04 -1.70
N ASP A 6 -15.75 -7.20 -2.31
CA ASP A 6 -14.79 -7.39 -3.40
C ASP A 6 -15.35 -6.80 -4.69
N ALA A 7 -16.62 -7.08 -4.99
CA ALA A 7 -17.32 -6.48 -6.11
C ALA A 7 -17.40 -4.94 -5.99
N LEU A 8 -17.63 -4.45 -4.77
CA LEU A 8 -17.69 -3.02 -4.48
C LEU A 8 -16.32 -2.35 -4.66
N ALA A 9 -15.26 -2.98 -4.18
CA ALA A 9 -13.90 -2.50 -4.35
C ALA A 9 -13.49 -2.40 -5.83
N ALA A 10 -13.77 -3.44 -6.62
CA ALA A 10 -13.45 -3.45 -8.04
C ALA A 10 -14.19 -2.34 -8.82
N ASP A 11 -15.44 -2.01 -8.43
CA ASP A 11 -16.18 -0.87 -9.01
C ASP A 11 -15.57 0.48 -8.63
N LEU A 12 -15.23 0.66 -7.35
CA LEU A 12 -14.57 1.88 -6.88
C LEU A 12 -13.21 2.07 -7.55
N ALA A 13 -12.36 1.05 -7.60
CA ALA A 13 -11.06 1.13 -8.25
C ALA A 13 -11.18 1.47 -9.75
N ARG A 14 -12.16 0.89 -10.44
CA ARG A 14 -12.47 1.24 -11.83
C ARG A 14 -12.86 2.70 -12.00
N THR A 15 -13.66 3.22 -11.06
CA THR A 15 -14.16 4.60 -11.08
C THR A 15 -13.08 5.61 -10.74
N LEU A 16 -12.18 5.26 -9.84
CA LEU A 16 -11.14 6.15 -9.31
C LEU A 16 -9.86 6.14 -10.15
N ARG A 17 -9.80 5.37 -11.24
CA ARG A 17 -8.68 5.39 -12.18
C ARG A 17 -8.46 6.81 -12.72
N GLY A 18 -7.23 7.33 -12.55
CA GLY A 18 -6.84 8.67 -12.99
C GLY A 18 -7.13 9.79 -11.98
N VAL A 19 -7.69 9.47 -10.81
CA VAL A 19 -7.79 10.41 -9.68
C VAL A 19 -6.41 10.58 -9.06
N ALA A 20 -6.02 11.83 -8.76
CA ALA A 20 -4.76 12.12 -8.08
C ALA A 20 -4.74 11.47 -6.68
N VAL A 21 -3.59 10.94 -6.26
CA VAL A 21 -3.44 10.12 -5.05
C VAL A 21 -3.95 10.83 -3.79
N ASP A 22 -3.69 12.12 -3.70
CA ASP A 22 -4.10 13.05 -2.64
C ASP A 22 -5.61 13.29 -2.60
N ALA A 23 -6.32 13.12 -3.72
CA ALA A 23 -7.78 13.28 -3.80
C ALA A 23 -8.57 11.98 -3.53
N LEU A 24 -7.89 10.84 -3.37
CA LEU A 24 -8.54 9.53 -3.20
C LEU A 24 -9.40 9.41 -1.93
N PRO A 25 -8.98 9.89 -0.73
CA PRO A 25 -9.79 9.73 0.47
C PRO A 25 -11.19 10.33 0.32
N GLU A 26 -11.24 11.55 -0.21
CA GLU A 26 -12.48 12.30 -0.42
C GLU A 26 -13.32 11.70 -1.56
N ALA A 27 -12.68 11.21 -2.62
CA ALA A 27 -13.36 10.55 -3.72
C ALA A 27 -13.97 9.19 -3.31
N ILE A 28 -13.30 8.45 -2.43
CA ILE A 28 -13.82 7.21 -1.83
C ILE A 28 -15.02 7.52 -0.94
N GLU A 29 -14.88 8.48 0.00
CA GLU A 29 -16.00 8.86 0.89
C GLU A 29 -17.24 9.29 0.12
N ARG A 30 -17.08 10.17 -0.88
CA ARG A 30 -18.18 10.65 -1.72
C ARG A 30 -18.83 9.53 -2.54
N ARG A 31 -18.14 8.41 -2.79
CA ARG A 31 -18.67 7.28 -3.55
C ARG A 31 -19.33 6.24 -2.64
N LEU A 32 -18.87 6.13 -1.39
CA LEU A 32 -19.43 5.23 -0.37
C LEU A 32 -20.66 5.81 0.34
N THR A 33 -20.92 7.11 0.22
CA THR A 33 -22.15 7.71 0.76
C THR A 33 -23.40 7.00 0.25
N GLY A 34 -24.20 6.47 1.19
CA GLY A 34 -25.46 5.77 0.91
C GLY A 34 -25.34 4.25 0.79
N VAL A 35 -24.13 3.68 0.85
CA VAL A 35 -23.93 2.23 0.94
C VAL A 35 -23.89 1.83 2.42
N PRO A 36 -24.77 0.93 2.90
CA PRO A 36 -24.81 0.55 4.31
C PRO A 36 -23.70 -0.45 4.65
N LEU A 37 -22.46 0.04 4.69
CA LEU A 37 -21.29 -0.70 5.16
C LEU A 37 -21.10 -0.48 6.67
N ASN A 38 -20.67 -1.53 7.36
CA ASN A 38 -20.11 -1.38 8.70
C ASN A 38 -18.64 -0.89 8.63
N LEU A 39 -18.09 -0.46 9.76
CA LEU A 39 -16.74 0.14 9.83
C LEU A 39 -15.64 -0.80 9.29
N LEU A 40 -15.74 -2.11 9.57
CA LEU A 40 -14.80 -3.10 9.07
C LEU A 40 -14.89 -3.23 7.54
N GLN A 41 -16.11 -3.28 7.00
CA GLN A 41 -16.35 -3.33 5.56
C GLN A 41 -15.85 -2.07 4.83
N VAL A 42 -15.99 -0.89 5.45
CA VAL A 42 -15.44 0.36 4.90
C VAL A 42 -13.92 0.29 4.78
N GLU A 43 -13.23 -0.17 5.83
CA GLU A 43 -11.77 -0.28 5.81
C GLU A 43 -11.28 -1.35 4.83
N MET A 44 -11.99 -2.47 4.69
CA MET A 44 -11.70 -3.48 3.67
C MET A 44 -11.81 -2.90 2.25
N VAL A 45 -12.93 -2.26 1.93
CA VAL A 45 -13.16 -1.66 0.59
C VAL A 45 -12.12 -0.57 0.30
N LYS A 46 -11.77 0.27 1.28
CA LYS A 46 -10.71 1.27 1.14
C LYS A 46 -9.35 0.65 0.80
N GLY A 47 -8.95 -0.39 1.54
CA GLY A 47 -7.69 -1.09 1.30
C GLY A 47 -7.65 -1.72 -0.09
N GLN A 48 -8.70 -2.44 -0.46
CA GLN A 48 -8.79 -3.12 -1.74
C GLN A 48 -8.76 -2.15 -2.94
N VAL A 49 -9.47 -1.02 -2.83
CA VAL A 49 -9.47 0.05 -3.83
C VAL A 49 -8.09 0.70 -3.95
N HIS A 50 -7.44 0.92 -2.82
CA HIS A 50 -6.08 1.43 -2.79
C HIS A 50 -5.12 0.47 -3.51
N ASP A 51 -5.21 -0.83 -3.24
CA ASP A 51 -4.34 -1.86 -3.81
C ASP A 51 -4.57 -2.09 -5.30
N ASP A 52 -5.80 -1.94 -5.78
CA ASP A 52 -6.13 -2.02 -7.20
C ASP A 52 -5.67 -0.77 -7.97
N LEU A 53 -5.64 0.40 -7.31
CA LEU A 53 -5.14 1.64 -7.92
C LEU A 53 -3.61 1.75 -7.86
N PHE A 54 -2.98 1.11 -6.88
CA PHE A 54 -1.53 1.12 -6.66
C PHE A 54 -1.00 -0.32 -6.67
N ALA A 55 -0.40 -0.74 -7.79
CA ALA A 55 0.09 -2.12 -7.99
C ALA A 55 0.97 -2.66 -6.83
N PHE A 56 1.70 -1.77 -6.13
CA PHE A 56 2.53 -2.07 -4.95
C PHE A 56 2.07 -1.33 -3.69
N GLY A 57 0.83 -0.85 -3.66
CA GLY A 57 0.28 -0.08 -2.56
C GLY A 57 1.19 1.10 -2.20
N PRO A 58 1.55 1.27 -0.91
CA PRO A 58 2.35 2.40 -0.45
C PRO A 58 3.82 2.36 -0.94
N PHE A 59 4.30 1.25 -1.50
CA PHE A 59 5.67 1.18 -2.05
C PHE A 59 5.80 1.82 -3.42
N THR A 60 4.72 1.93 -4.19
CA THR A 60 4.73 2.43 -5.58
C THR A 60 5.56 3.72 -5.77
N PRO A 61 5.35 4.80 -4.99
CA PRO A 61 6.15 6.03 -5.15
C PRO A 61 7.61 5.85 -4.76
N VAL A 62 7.91 4.95 -3.82
CA VAL A 62 9.27 4.70 -3.33
C VAL A 62 10.07 3.85 -4.32
N LEU A 63 9.45 2.83 -4.90
CA LEU A 63 10.07 1.95 -5.89
C LEU A 63 10.38 2.70 -7.19
N ALA A 64 9.55 3.69 -7.53
CA ALA A 64 9.77 4.58 -8.66
C ALA A 64 10.87 5.63 -8.41
N ASP A 65 11.26 5.87 -7.15
CA ASP A 65 12.31 6.85 -6.80
C ASP A 65 13.70 6.25 -7.06
N PRO A 66 14.45 6.74 -8.07
CA PRO A 66 15.77 6.19 -8.38
C PRO A 66 16.83 6.51 -7.31
N MET A 67 16.58 7.47 -6.41
CA MET A 67 17.47 7.78 -5.29
C MET A 67 17.25 6.85 -4.09
N CYS A 68 16.15 6.11 -4.07
CA CYS A 68 15.87 5.13 -3.02
C CYS A 68 16.66 3.85 -3.30
N THR A 69 17.57 3.52 -2.39
CA THR A 69 18.39 2.29 -2.47
C THR A 69 17.78 1.17 -1.65
N ARG A 70 17.20 1.51 -0.49
CA ARG A 70 16.66 0.52 0.45
C ARG A 70 15.40 1.03 1.10
N ILE A 71 14.48 0.13 1.40
CA ILE A 71 13.23 0.43 2.11
C ILE A 71 13.22 -0.36 3.42
N GLN A 72 12.72 0.26 4.48
CA GLN A 72 12.58 -0.38 5.77
C GLN A 72 11.17 -0.18 6.31
N VAL A 73 10.55 -1.27 6.72
CA VAL A 73 9.21 -1.30 7.30
C VAL A 73 9.33 -1.60 8.78
N ARG A 74 8.78 -0.70 9.61
CA ARG A 74 8.73 -0.82 11.06
C ARG A 74 7.28 -0.76 11.51
N GLY A 75 6.70 -1.89 11.89
CA GLY A 75 5.25 -1.99 12.11
C GLY A 75 4.51 -1.66 10.81
N LEU A 76 3.75 -0.57 10.80
CA LEU A 76 3.05 -0.06 9.62
C LEU A 76 3.78 1.08 8.90
N HIS A 77 4.88 1.58 9.46
CA HIS A 77 5.59 2.77 8.95
C HIS A 77 6.66 2.39 7.92
N ILE A 78 6.80 3.21 6.87
CA ILE A 78 7.79 3.02 5.82
C ILE A 78 8.88 4.09 5.93
N HIS A 79 10.12 3.63 5.97
CA HIS A 79 11.33 4.43 5.93
C HIS A 79 12.12 4.07 4.69
N VAL A 80 12.91 5.02 4.20
CA VAL A 80 13.67 4.85 2.97
C VAL A 80 15.09 5.34 3.16
N GLU A 81 16.02 4.63 2.56
CA GLU A 81 17.42 5.02 2.48
C GLU A 81 17.65 5.73 1.15
N ARG A 82 18.21 6.94 1.22
CA ARG A 82 18.71 7.66 0.05
C ARG A 82 20.14 8.08 0.32
N ARG A 83 21.06 7.68 -0.57
CA ARG A 83 22.47 8.09 -0.50
C ARG A 83 23.09 7.83 0.89
N GLY A 84 22.86 6.66 1.49
CA GLY A 84 23.41 6.31 2.80
C GLY A 84 22.66 6.89 4.00
N ARG A 85 21.54 7.60 3.81
CA ARG A 85 20.79 8.24 4.90
C ARG A 85 19.35 7.75 4.94
N TRP A 86 18.92 7.33 6.12
CA TRP A 86 17.53 6.99 6.40
C TRP A 86 16.67 8.24 6.55
N SER A 87 15.46 8.19 6.01
CA SER A 87 14.44 9.23 6.16
C SER A 87 13.08 8.57 6.35
N GLU A 88 12.29 9.10 7.27
CA GLU A 88 10.90 8.70 7.43
C GLU A 88 10.08 9.19 6.23
N THR A 89 9.05 8.42 5.87
CA THR A 89 8.09 8.81 4.85
C THR A 89 6.71 8.99 5.48
N ASN A 90 5.84 9.75 4.81
CA ASN A 90 4.43 9.83 5.19
C ASN A 90 3.63 8.58 4.75
N LEU A 91 4.30 7.59 4.15
CA LEU A 91 3.68 6.37 3.63
C LEU A 91 3.62 5.32 4.74
N ARG A 92 2.49 4.61 4.79
CA ARG A 92 2.25 3.56 5.76
C ARG A 92 1.32 2.49 5.21
N PHE A 93 1.37 1.31 5.80
CA PHE A 93 0.36 0.29 5.64
C PHE A 93 -0.88 0.63 6.46
N TRP A 94 -2.05 0.20 5.98
CA TRP A 94 -3.29 0.34 6.74
C TRP A 94 -3.39 -0.68 7.87
N THR A 95 -2.98 -1.91 7.60
CA THR A 95 -3.08 -3.04 8.53
C THR A 95 -1.89 -3.99 8.36
N ASP A 96 -1.70 -4.90 9.32
CA ASP A 96 -0.69 -5.95 9.20
C ASP A 96 -0.98 -6.94 8.06
N ALA A 97 -2.25 -7.19 7.78
CA ALA A 97 -2.65 -8.02 6.63
C ALA A 97 -2.21 -7.37 5.31
N HIS A 98 -2.49 -6.07 5.17
CA HIS A 98 -2.08 -5.26 4.02
C HIS A 98 -0.56 -5.24 3.84
N ARG A 99 0.19 -5.08 4.95
CA ARG A 99 1.66 -5.17 4.96
C ARG A 99 2.14 -6.52 4.43
N THR A 100 1.60 -7.61 4.97
CA THR A 100 2.03 -8.97 4.66
C THR A 100 1.82 -9.29 3.18
N GLU A 101 0.67 -8.91 2.64
CA GLU A 101 0.35 -9.09 1.22
C GLU A 101 1.36 -8.37 0.31
N HIS A 102 1.61 -7.09 0.57
CA HIS A 102 2.51 -6.28 -0.26
C HIS A 102 3.96 -6.76 -0.20
N LEU A 103 4.45 -7.14 0.98
CA LEU A 103 5.78 -7.73 1.12
C LEU A 103 5.90 -9.05 0.36
N GLY A 104 4.82 -9.85 0.30
CA GLY A 104 4.75 -11.05 -0.53
C GLY A 104 4.88 -10.75 -2.01
N ARG A 105 4.17 -9.73 -2.51
CA ARG A 105 4.25 -9.29 -3.92
C ARG A 105 5.67 -8.88 -4.30
N LEU A 106 6.33 -8.08 -3.46
CA LEU A 106 7.72 -7.63 -3.73
C LEU A 106 8.70 -8.79 -3.89
N ARG A 107 8.53 -9.88 -3.12
CA ARG A 107 9.35 -11.09 -3.27
C ARG A 107 9.15 -11.73 -4.64
N VAL A 108 7.91 -11.84 -5.11
CA VAL A 108 7.57 -12.43 -6.42
C VAL A 108 8.19 -11.61 -7.56
N GLU A 109 8.28 -10.30 -7.39
CA GLU A 109 8.90 -9.40 -8.36
C GLU A 109 10.43 -9.34 -8.29
N GLY A 110 11.04 -10.17 -7.44
CA GLY A 110 12.48 -10.29 -7.34
C GLY A 110 13.14 -9.24 -6.45
N HIS A 111 12.38 -8.61 -5.55
CA HIS A 111 12.99 -7.85 -4.45
C HIS A 111 13.37 -8.79 -3.30
N THR A 112 14.49 -8.49 -2.67
CA THR A 112 14.92 -9.16 -1.45
C THR A 112 14.15 -8.56 -0.28
N VAL A 113 13.52 -9.40 0.53
CA VAL A 113 12.76 -8.99 1.72
C VAL A 113 13.22 -9.79 2.94
N VAL A 114 13.93 -9.13 3.84
CA VAL A 114 14.56 -9.75 5.02
C VAL A 114 14.00 -9.12 6.29
N GLU A 115 13.72 -9.91 7.31
CA GLU A 115 13.30 -9.42 8.63
C GLU A 115 14.44 -9.61 9.64
N VAL A 116 14.80 -8.53 10.35
CA VAL A 116 15.84 -8.52 11.39
C VAL A 116 15.31 -7.70 12.56
N ASP A 117 15.28 -8.29 13.75
CA ASP A 117 14.83 -7.63 15.00
C ASP A 117 13.47 -6.91 14.89
N GLY A 118 12.50 -7.52 14.19
CA GLY A 118 11.15 -6.96 13.97
C GLY A 118 11.09 -5.81 12.97
N VAL A 119 12.18 -5.60 12.22
CA VAL A 119 12.30 -4.61 11.17
C VAL A 119 12.49 -5.31 9.84
N ILE A 120 11.64 -4.99 8.86
CA ILE A 120 11.68 -5.61 7.55
C ILE A 120 12.42 -4.70 6.59
N GLU A 121 13.47 -5.21 5.97
CA GLU A 121 14.26 -4.54 4.95
C GLU A 121 13.89 -5.08 3.56
N VAL A 122 13.70 -4.16 2.63
CA VAL A 122 13.45 -4.45 1.22
C VAL A 122 14.55 -3.78 0.39
N SER A 123 15.17 -4.55 -0.51
CA SER A 123 16.19 -4.07 -1.45
C SER A 123 16.05 -4.76 -2.81
N ARG A 124 16.75 -4.23 -3.82
CA ARG A 124 16.85 -4.91 -5.12
C ARG A 124 17.76 -6.13 -4.96
N ALA A 125 17.45 -7.24 -5.66
CA ALA A 125 18.25 -8.46 -5.60
C ALA A 125 19.73 -8.29 -5.98
N SER A 126 20.10 -7.19 -6.62
CA SER A 126 21.45 -6.88 -7.11
C SER A 126 22.39 -6.22 -6.09
N GLU A 127 21.94 -5.93 -4.87
CA GLU A 127 22.67 -5.10 -3.89
C GLU A 127 23.31 -5.88 -2.72
N LEU A 128 23.56 -7.19 -2.89
CA LEU A 128 24.33 -8.01 -1.94
C LEU A 128 25.82 -8.09 -2.33
#